data_AF-A0A3D4XSM3-F1
#
_entry.id   AF-A0A3D4XSM3-F1
#
_cell.length_a   1.000
_cell.length_b   1.000
_cell.length_c   1.000
_cell.angle_alpha   90.00
_cell.angle_beta   90.00
_cell.angle_gamma   90.00
#
_symmetry.space_group_name_H-M   'P 1'
#
loop_
_entity.id
_entity.type
_entity.pdbx_description
1 polymer ?
#
loop_
_entity_poly.entity_id
_entity_poly.type
_entity_poly.pdbx_seq_one_letter_code
_entity_poly.pdbx_strand_id
1 'polypeptide(L)'
;HSYMETIPDFVKLAEAYGHVGIRVDKPEDVRGALEQAFALKDRTVFLDILTDRTENVYPMIEAGKAHNDMKLRVAIGTSTDRELS
;
A
#
# COMPACT_ATOMS: atom_id res chain seq x y z
N HIS A 1 -2.66 -16.05 18.22
CA HIS A 1 -3.16 -16.85 17.08
C HIS A 1 -4.51 -16.34 16.57
N SER A 2 -4.72 -15.03 16.36
CA SER A 2 -6.08 -14.54 16.00
C SER A 2 -6.07 -13.14 15.39
N TYR A 3 -5.45 -12.97 14.22
CA TYR A 3 -5.69 -11.75 13.43
C TYR A 3 -5.59 -12.01 11.93
N MET A 4 -4.60 -12.82 11.52
CA MET A 4 -4.41 -13.18 10.11
C MET A 4 -5.45 -14.18 9.56
N GLU A 5 -5.98 -15.06 10.41
CA GLU A 5 -6.98 -16.07 9.99
C GLU A 5 -8.39 -15.50 9.78
N THR A 6 -8.64 -14.26 10.20
CA THR A 6 -9.95 -13.61 10.11
C THR A 6 -10.03 -12.62 8.94
N ILE A 7 -8.95 -12.45 8.17
CA ILE A 7 -8.96 -11.57 7.00
C ILE A 7 -9.75 -12.30 5.90
N PRO A 8 -10.93 -11.79 5.50
CA PRO A 8 -11.72 -12.44 4.47
C PRO A 8 -10.98 -12.41 3.13
N ASP A 9 -11.23 -13.43 2.31
CA ASP A 9 -10.73 -13.45 0.94
C ASP A 9 -11.47 -12.39 0.12
N PHE A 10 -10.88 -11.20 0.00
CA PHE A 10 -11.48 -10.05 -0.68
C PHE A 10 -11.73 -10.32 -2.17
N VAL A 11 -10.96 -11.20 -2.79
CA VAL A 11 -11.19 -11.62 -4.19
C VAL A 11 -12.51 -12.37 -4.29
N LYS A 12 -12.70 -13.40 -3.46
CA LYS A 12 -13.94 -14.18 -3.44
C LYS A 12 -15.14 -13.36 -3.02
N LEU A 13 -14.95 -12.39 -2.12
CA LEU A 13 -15.99 -11.46 -1.74
C LEU A 13 -16.43 -10.63 -2.94
N ALA A 14 -15.49 -10.03 -3.67
CA ALA A 14 -15.79 -9.24 -4.87
C ALA A 14 -16.52 -10.09 -5.93
N GLU A 15 -16.06 -11.33 -6.15
CA GLU A 15 -16.68 -12.27 -7.10
C GLU A 15 -18.11 -12.64 -6.70
N ALA A 16 -18.39 -12.84 -5.42
CA ALA A 16 -19.73 -13.15 -4.92
C ALA A 16 -20.75 -12.02 -5.19
N TYR A 17 -20.28 -10.77 -5.25
CA TYR A 17 -21.10 -9.61 -5.64
C TYR A 17 -21.08 -9.32 -7.17
N GLY A 18 -20.46 -10.18 -7.98
CA GLY A 18 -20.40 -10.06 -9.44
C GLY A 18 -19.26 -9.17 -9.96
N HIS A 19 -18.38 -8.70 -9.09
CA HIS A 19 -17.23 -7.87 -9.43
C HIS A 19 -15.99 -8.71 -9.73
N VAL A 20 -14.96 -8.07 -10.29
CA VAL A 20 -13.67 -8.74 -10.53
C VAL A 20 -12.79 -8.53 -9.31
N GLY A 21 -12.27 -9.60 -8.71
CA GLY A 21 -11.22 -9.51 -7.70
C GLY A 21 -9.85 -9.84 -8.30
N ILE A 22 -8.83 -9.05 -7.97
CA ILE A 22 -7.43 -9.30 -8.34
C ILE A 22 -6.59 -9.18 -7.08
N ARG A 23 -5.82 -10.22 -6.75
CA ARG A 23 -4.84 -10.18 -5.66
C ARG A 23 -3.43 -10.06 -6.22
N VAL A 24 -2.64 -9.17 -5.63
CA VAL A 24 -1.24 -8.94 -5.97
C VAL A 24 -0.39 -9.19 -4.72
N ASP A 25 0.49 -10.19 -4.78
CA ASP A 25 1.38 -10.56 -3.67
C ASP A 25 2.82 -10.08 -3.87
N LYS A 26 3.20 -9.73 -5.12
CA LYS A 26 4.54 -9.28 -5.47
C LYS A 26 4.54 -7.88 -6.07
N PRO A 27 5.58 -7.06 -5.79
CA PRO A 27 5.72 -5.72 -6.36
C PRO A 27 5.77 -5.68 -7.89
N GLU A 28 6.37 -6.70 -8.53
CA GLU A 28 6.51 -6.78 -9.99
C GLU A 28 5.17 -6.93 -10.73
N ASP A 29 4.19 -7.55 -10.09
CA ASP A 29 2.88 -7.84 -10.67
C ASP A 29 1.90 -6.64 -10.59
N VAL A 30 2.24 -5.62 -9.78
CA VAL A 30 1.39 -4.43 -9.58
C VAL A 30 1.07 -3.74 -10.90
N ARG A 31 2.08 -3.60 -11.78
CA ARG A 31 1.91 -2.90 -13.05
C ARG A 31 0.92 -3.62 -13.96
N GLY A 32 1.07 -4.94 -14.11
CA GLY A 32 0.19 -5.77 -14.93
C GLY A 32 -1.24 -5.82 -14.39
N ALA A 33 -1.38 -5.93 -13.06
CA ALA A 33 -2.68 -5.92 -12.40
C ALA A 33 -3.44 -4.60 -12.61
N LEU A 34 -2.75 -3.46 -12.56
CA LEU A 34 -3.34 -2.16 -12.86
C LEU A 34 -3.78 -2.04 -14.32
N GLU A 35 -2.95 -2.50 -15.27
CA GLU A 35 -3.29 -2.48 -16.70
C GLU A 35 -4.53 -3.35 -16.98
N GLN A 36 -4.61 -4.54 -16.39
CA GLN A 36 -5.78 -5.41 -16.45
C GLN A 36 -7.03 -4.74 -15.85
N ALA A 37 -6.88 -4.13 -14.68
CA ALA A 37 -7.99 -3.44 -14.01
C ALA A 37 -8.52 -2.27 -14.84
N PHE A 38 -7.63 -1.47 -15.44
CA PHE A 38 -8.03 -0.34 -16.27
C PHE A 38 -8.57 -0.75 -17.65
N ALA A 39 -8.23 -1.93 -18.16
CA ALA A 39 -8.79 -2.44 -19.42
C ALA A 39 -10.28 -2.78 -19.29
N LEU A 40 -10.75 -3.14 -18.09
CA LEU A 40 -12.15 -3.45 -17.81
C LEU A 40 -12.94 -2.16 -17.58
N LYS A 41 -13.65 -1.68 -18.61
CA LYS A 41 -14.42 -0.43 -18.55
C LYS A 41 -15.84 -0.58 -17.99
N ASP A 42 -16.41 -1.78 -18.13
CA ASP A 42 -17.82 -2.05 -17.80
C ASP A 42 -18.00 -2.85 -16.50
N ARG A 43 -16.92 -3.03 -15.73
CA ARG A 43 -16.92 -3.84 -14.50
C ARG A 43 -16.14 -3.16 -13.39
N THR A 44 -16.66 -3.22 -12.16
CA THR A 44 -15.91 -2.84 -10.97
C THR A 44 -14.84 -3.88 -10.67
N VAL A 45 -13.62 -3.42 -10.42
CA VAL A 45 -12.46 -4.25 -10.09
C VAL A 45 -11.99 -3.92 -8.67
N PHE A 46 -11.89 -4.94 -7.83
CA PHE A 46 -11.29 -4.87 -6.49
C PHE A 46 -9.85 -5.37 -6.58
N LEU A 47 -8.89 -4.47 -6.30
CA LEU A 47 -7.47 -4.80 -6.24
C LEU A 47 -7.05 -4.97 -4.77
N ASP A 48 -6.62 -6.17 -4.40
CA ASP A 48 -6.06 -6.49 -3.09
C ASP A 48 -4.54 -6.61 -3.21
N ILE A 49 -3.82 -5.55 -2.83
CA ILE A 49 -2.35 -5.50 -2.90
C ILE A 49 -1.77 -5.77 -1.51
N LEU A 50 -0.99 -6.84 -1.40
CA LEU A 50 -0.29 -7.17 -0.17
C LEU A 50 0.93 -6.25 0.00
N THR A 51 0.87 -5.36 0.99
CA THR A 51 1.97 -4.46 1.33
C THR A 51 2.74 -4.92 2.57
N ASP A 52 4.00 -4.53 2.67
CA ASP A 52 4.82 -4.78 3.85
C ASP A 52 4.29 -3.95 5.03
N ARG A 53 3.98 -4.63 6.14
CA ARG A 53 3.47 -3.99 7.37
C ARG A 53 4.53 -3.23 8.16
N THR A 54 5.81 -3.43 7.82
CA THR A 54 6.95 -2.77 8.47
C THR A 54 7.29 -1.41 7.83
N GLU A 55 6.69 -1.10 6.67
CA GLU A 55 6.91 0.18 6.00
C GLU A 55 6.12 1.29 6.71
N ASN A 56 6.84 2.20 7.38
CA ASN A 56 6.25 3.34 8.08
C ASN A 56 5.87 4.47 7.12
N VAL A 57 4.79 5.18 7.44
CA VAL A 57 4.35 6.36 6.69
C VAL A 57 5.19 7.57 7.10
N TYR A 58 5.78 8.22 6.11
CA TYR A 58 6.54 9.45 6.25
C TYR A 58 5.99 10.50 5.26
N PRO A 59 6.12 11.80 5.54
CA PRO A 59 6.76 12.39 6.72
C PRO A 59 5.97 12.20 8.02
N MET A 60 6.70 12.01 9.13
CA MET A 60 6.11 11.79 10.47
C MET A 60 6.55 12.90 11.42
N ILE A 61 5.60 13.50 12.15
CA ILE A 61 5.86 14.32 13.33
C ILE A 61 5.78 13.38 14.54
N GLU A 62 6.89 13.16 15.22
CA GLU A 62 6.93 12.29 16.40
C GLU A 62 6.16 12.91 17.57
N ALA A 63 5.58 12.07 18.43
CA ALA A 63 4.83 12.54 19.60
C ALA A 63 5.72 13.43 20.49
N GLY A 64 5.27 14.67 20.71
CA GLY A 64 5.99 15.67 21.53
C GLY A 64 6.94 16.59 20.75
N LYS A 65 7.03 16.46 19.42
CA LYS A 65 7.85 17.35 18.58
C LYS A 65 7.04 18.49 17.95
N ALA A 66 7.72 19.60 17.68
CA ALA A 66 7.11 20.77 17.03
C ALA A 66 6.89 20.51 15.53
N HIS A 67 5.96 21.24 14.91
CA HIS A 67 5.56 21.05 13.50
C HIS A 67 6.70 21.20 12.48
N ASN A 68 7.81 21.83 12.89
CA ASN A 68 9.01 22.05 12.09
C ASN A 68 10.09 20.96 12.24
N ASP A 69 9.91 19.97 13.12
CA ASP A 69 10.85 18.86 13.35
C ASP A 69 10.26 17.56 12.77
N MET A 70 10.20 17.52 11.44
CA MET A 70 9.59 16.47 10.65
C MET A 70 10.63 15.43 10.23
N LYS A 71 10.41 14.15 10.55
CA LYS A 71 11.26 13.07 10.03
C LYS A 71 10.89 12.74 8.59
N LEU A 72 11.83 12.95 7.68
CA LEU A 72 11.73 12.56 6.28
C LEU A 72 12.21 11.11 6.10
N ARG A 73 11.59 10.42 5.14
CA ARG A 73 12.06 9.10 4.70
C ARG A 73 13.40 9.27 4.00
N VAL A 74 14.46 8.69 4.55
CA VAL A 74 15.77 8.65 3.89
C VAL A 74 15.72 7.55 2.83
N ALA A 75 15.65 7.94 1.55
CA ALA A 75 15.83 7.00 0.46
C ALA A 75 17.25 6.41 0.51
N ILE A 76 17.39 5.14 0.12
CA ILE A 76 18.69 4.47 0.08
C ILE A 76 19.62 5.28 -0.85
N GLY A 77 20.68 5.88 -0.27
CA GLY A 77 21.65 6.71 -0.98
C GLY A 77 21.61 8.21 -0.68
N THR A 78 20.65 8.71 0.11
CA THR A 78 20.59 10.14 0.46
C THR A 78 21.23 10.40 1.83
N SER A 79 22.27 11.22 1.89
CA SER A 79 22.88 11.66 3.16
C SER A 79 21.94 12.60 3.91
N THR A 80 21.69 12.32 5.19
CA THR A 80 20.84 13.10 6.10
C THR A 80 21.39 14.48 6.47
N ASP A 81 22.54 14.88 5.92
CA ASP A 81 23.26 16.09 6.28
C ASP A 81 22.89 17.27 5.37
N ARG A 82 21.60 17.63 5.39
CA ARG A 82 21.14 18.98 5.06
C ARG A 82 20.04 19.36 6.04
N GLU A 83 20.40 19.32 7.31
CA GLU A 83 19.69 20.08 8.33
C GLU A 83 19.75 21.57 7.94
N LEU A 84 18.62 22.24 8.13
CA LEU A 84 18.39 23.62 7.78
C LEU A 84 19.43 24.56 8.41
N SER A 85 20.06 25.40 7.59
CA SER A 85 20.63 26.68 8.06
C SER A 85 19.56 27.76 8.02
#